data_AF-A0A1T5CVR4-F1
#
_entry.id   AF-A0A1T5CVR4-F1
#
_cell.length_a   1.000
_cell.length_b   1.000
_cell.length_c   1.000
_cell.angle_alpha   90.00
_cell.angle_beta   90.00
_cell.angle_gamma   90.00
#
_symmetry.space_group_name_H-M   'P 1'
#
loop_
_entity.id
_entity.type
_entity.pdbx_description
1 polymer ?
#
loop_
_entity_poly.entity_id
_entity_poly.type
_entity_poly.pdbx_seq_one_letter_code
_entity_poly.pdbx_strand_id
1 'polypeptide(L)'
;MAQINKKVTYGEIHKHIKLLVDMAKGEFHCKRVFLLGGIIINTSPGYNDAVEIYNFEVVDVGATAGSDEDESHSIMHSEVFKNP
;
A
#
# COMPACT_ATOMS: atom_id res chain seq x y z
N MET A 1 22.27 -6.83 19.41
CA MET A 1 21.56 -6.03 18.40
C MET A 1 20.10 -6.47 18.40
N ALA A 2 19.14 -5.54 18.52
CA ALA A 2 17.74 -5.88 18.34
C ALA A 2 17.50 -6.20 16.87
N GLN A 3 16.96 -7.38 16.57
CA GLN A 3 16.57 -7.74 15.21
C GLN A 3 15.24 -7.06 14.91
N ILE A 4 15.26 -5.97 14.12
CA ILE A 4 14.03 -5.31 13.69
C ILE A 4 13.29 -6.27 12.77
N ASN A 5 12.09 -6.69 13.17
CA ASN A 5 11.25 -7.53 12.34
C ASN A 5 10.63 -6.66 11.23
N LYS A 6 11.23 -6.74 10.03
CA LYS A 6 10.82 -5.97 8.86
C LYS A 6 9.32 -6.06 8.55
N LYS A 7 8.70 -7.23 8.79
CA LYS A 7 7.26 -7.45 8.57
C LYS A 7 6.41 -6.72 9.61
N VAL A 8 6.84 -6.74 10.87
CA VAL A 8 6.14 -6.01 11.96
C VAL A 8 6.23 -4.51 11.73
N THR A 9 7.43 -3.99 11.44
CA THR A 9 7.63 -2.57 11.15
C THR A 9 6.82 -2.13 9.94
N TYR A 10 6.84 -2.92 8.86
CA TYR A 10 6.00 -2.66 7.69
C TYR A 10 4.51 -2.61 8.06
N GLY A 11 4.03 -3.57 8.85
CA GLY A 11 2.64 -3.63 9.30
C GLY A 11 2.21 -2.37 10.05
N GLU A 12 3.05 -1.86 10.95
CA GLU A 12 2.75 -0.63 11.69
C GLU A 12 2.77 0.60 10.79
N ILE A 13 3.73 0.72 9.87
CA ILE A 13 3.76 1.82 8.89
C ILE A 13 2.50 1.79 8.02
N HIS A 14 2.14 0.61 7.51
CA HIS A 14 0.99 0.44 6.64
C HIS A 14 -0.32 0.85 7.33
N LYS A 15 -0.52 0.47 8.60
CA LYS A 15 -1.68 0.90 9.41
C LYS A 15 -1.77 2.43 9.52
N HIS A 16 -0.64 3.09 9.80
CA HIS A 16 -0.60 4.55 9.92
C HIS A 16 -0.88 5.24 8.59
N ILE A 17 -0.34 4.73 7.48
CA ILE A 17 -0.62 5.25 6.14
C ILE A 17 -2.12 5.14 5.83
N LYS A 18 -2.77 4.00 6.12
CA LYS A 18 -4.22 3.86 5.89
C LYS A 18 -5.03 4.87 6.70
N LEU A 19 -4.71 5.03 7.98
CA LEU A 19 -5.38 6.03 8.82
C LEU A 19 -5.25 7.45 8.25
N LEU A 20 -4.06 7.83 7.78
CA LEU A 20 -3.83 9.13 7.17
C LEU A 20 -4.60 9.31 5.86
N VAL A 21 -4.63 8.27 5.02
CA VAL A 21 -5.41 8.28 3.78
C VAL A 21 -6.90 8.43 4.08
N ASP A 22 -7.42 7.70 5.07
CA ASP A 22 -8.82 7.78 5.49
C ASP A 22 -9.18 9.19 5.99
N MET A 23 -8.32 9.79 6.82
CA MET A 23 -8.51 11.16 7.30
C MET A 23 -8.48 12.21 6.18
N ALA A 24 -7.70 11.96 5.13
CA ALA A 24 -7.51 12.87 4.00
C ALA A 24 -8.46 12.59 2.82
N LYS A 25 -9.39 11.62 2.91
CA LYS A 25 -10.26 11.19 1.79
C LYS A 25 -10.92 12.36 1.04
N GLY A 26 -11.47 13.33 1.79
CA GLY A 26 -12.15 14.50 1.22
C GLY A 26 -11.22 15.54 0.57
N GLU A 27 -9.91 15.43 0.74
CA GLU A 27 -8.92 16.36 0.18
C GLU A 27 -8.37 15.90 -1.18
N PHE A 28 -8.61 14.64 -1.56
CA PHE A 28 -8.15 14.12 -2.84
C PHE A 28 -9.03 14.61 -3.99
N HIS A 29 -8.42 15.28 -4.96
CA HIS A 29 -9.08 15.63 -6.23
C HIS A 29 -9.03 14.48 -7.25
N CYS A 30 -9.24 13.25 -6.80
CA CYS A 30 -9.28 12.05 -7.64
C CYS A 30 -10.41 11.11 -7.21
N LYS A 31 -10.67 10.09 -8.03
CA LYS A 31 -11.64 9.04 -7.67
C LYS A 31 -11.01 7.93 -6.83
N ARG A 32 -9.72 7.65 -7.06
CA ARG A 32 -8.99 6.52 -6.48
C ARG A 32 -7.56 6.91 -6.11
N VAL A 33 -7.12 6.38 -4.98
CA VAL A 33 -5.73 6.35 -4.54
C VAL A 33 -5.24 4.91 -4.62
N PHE A 34 -4.04 4.74 -5.15
CA PHE A 34 -3.38 3.44 -5.25
C PHE A 34 -2.24 3.38 -4.24
N LEU A 35 -2.26 2.41 -3.33
CA LEU A 35 -1.26 2.21 -2.30
C LEU A 35 -0.41 0.98 -2.65
N LEU A 36 0.77 1.20 -3.22
CA LEU A 36 1.76 0.14 -3.46
C LEU A 36 2.71 0.08 -2.26
N GLY A 37 2.56 -0.97 -1.45
CA GLY A 37 3.37 -1.18 -0.26
C GLY A 37 4.39 -2.30 -0.44
N GLY A 38 5.65 -2.01 -0.11
CA GLY A 38 6.73 -2.99 -0.17
C GLY A 38 7.94 -2.57 0.66
N ILE A 39 8.91 -3.48 0.76
CA ILE A 39 10.17 -3.26 1.45
C ILE A 39 11.27 -3.14 0.41
N ILE A 40 11.93 -1.99 0.37
CA ILE A 40 13.12 -1.78 -0.46
C ILE A 40 14.30 -2.49 0.21
N ILE A 41 14.96 -3.37 -0.54
CA ILE A 41 16.15 -4.11 -0.14
C ILE A 41 17.34 -3.48 -0.84
N ASN A 42 18.06 -2.65 -0.10
CA ASN A 42 19.29 -2.04 -0.59
C ASN A 42 20.41 -3.07 -0.67
N THR A 43 21.13 -3.05 -1.78
CA THR A 43 22.23 -3.98 -2.08
C THR A 43 23.57 -3.24 -2.10
N SER A 44 24.66 -4.00 -2.17
CA SER A 44 26.00 -3.39 -2.30
C SER A 44 26.17 -2.71 -3.65
N PRO A 45 27.09 -1.73 -3.78
CA PRO A 45 27.36 -1.06 -5.04
C PRO A 45 27.67 -2.06 -6.18
N GLY A 46 27.08 -1.83 -7.35
CA GLY A 46 27.20 -2.72 -8.51
C GLY A 46 26.14 -3.82 -8.60
N TYR A 47 25.26 -3.92 -7.61
CA TYR A 47 24.06 -4.75 -7.63
C TYR A 47 22.81 -3.86 -7.74
N ASN A 48 21.74 -4.43 -8.29
CA ASN A 48 20.44 -3.75 -8.34
C ASN A 48 19.70 -3.97 -7.03
N ASP A 49 19.13 -2.89 -6.50
CA ASP A 49 18.20 -2.98 -5.38
C ASP A 49 16.95 -3.75 -5.79
N ALA A 50 16.31 -4.38 -4.81
CA ALA A 50 15.08 -5.12 -5.01
C ALA A 50 13.94 -4.51 -4.18
N VAL A 51 12.71 -4.76 -4.61
CA VAL A 51 11.52 -4.42 -3.83
C VAL A 51 10.73 -5.71 -3.57
N GLU A 52 10.53 -6.03 -2.30
CA GLU A 52 9.61 -7.09 -1.88
C GLU A 52 8.23 -6.46 -1.71
N ILE A 53 7.31 -6.70 -2.66
CA ILE A 53 5.95 -6.15 -2.63
C ILE A 53 5.08 -6.95 -1.66
N TYR A 54 4.37 -6.26 -0.76
CA TYR A 54 3.49 -6.87 0.25
C TYR A 54 2.01 -6.63 -0.06
N ASN A 55 1.66 -5.45 -0.54
CA ASN A 55 0.30 -5.15 -0.97
C ASN A 55 0.30 -4.18 -2.15
N PHE A 56 -0.82 -4.23 -2.88
CA PHE A 56 -1.16 -3.21 -3.84
C PHE A 56 -2.65 -2.95 -3.71
N GLU A 57 -3.02 -1.88 -3.01
CA GLU A 57 -4.41 -1.59 -2.63
C GLU A 57 -4.98 -0.44 -3.45
N VAL A 58 -6.28 -0.50 -3.68
CA VAL A 58 -7.06 0.59 -4.27
C VAL A 58 -8.00 1.14 -3.20
N VAL A 59 -7.98 2.45 -3.02
CA VAL A 59 -8.86 3.18 -2.11
C VAL A 59 -9.69 4.15 -2.94
N ASP A 60 -11.01 4.03 -2.88
CA ASP A 60 -11.92 4.99 -3.49
C ASP A 60 -12.06 6.22 -2.57
N VAL A 61 -11.85 7.42 -3.13
CA VAL A 61 -11.78 8.69 -2.37
C VAL A 61 -12.69 9.80 -2.94
N GLY A 62 -13.50 9.48 -3.95
CA GLY A 62 -14.38 10.45 -4.62
C GLY A 62 -15.62 10.86 -3.79
N ALA A 63 -16.17 12.04 -4.08
CA ALA A 63 -17.29 12.70 -3.37
C ALA A 63 -18.62 11.93 -3.24
N THR A 64 -18.73 10.72 -3.81
CA THR A 64 -19.87 9.81 -3.67
C THR A 64 -19.64 8.70 -2.64
N ALA A 65 -18.56 8.75 -1.86
CA ALA A 65 -18.26 7.80 -0.76
C ALA A 65 -19.16 7.98 0.48
N GLY A 66 -20.45 8.28 0.26
CA GLY A 66 -21.49 8.30 1.29
C GLY A 66 -22.25 6.97 1.43
N SER A 67 -21.76 5.91 0.81
CA SER A 67 -22.25 4.55 1.01
C SER A 67 -21.19 3.76 1.78
N ASP A 68 -21.59 3.13 2.88
CA ASP A 68 -20.79 2.43 3.90
C ASP A 68 -19.95 1.22 3.39
N GLU A 69 -19.64 1.13 2.10
CA GLU A 69 -18.81 0.08 1.51
C GLU A 69 -17.42 0.64 1.19
N ASP A 70 -16.69 0.95 2.26
CA ASP A 70 -15.33 1.46 2.26
C ASP A 70 -14.33 0.29 2.09
N GLU A 71 -14.41 -0.44 0.98
CA GLU A 71 -13.63 -1.66 0.77
C GLU A 71 -12.32 -1.41 0.01
N SER A 72 -11.28 -1.07 0.79
CA SER A 72 -9.90 -1.20 0.34
C SER A 72 -9.59 -2.68 0.04
N HIS A 73 -9.33 -3.02 -1.22
CA HIS A 73 -9.00 -4.38 -1.64
C HIS A 73 -7.61 -4.45 -2.30
N SER A 74 -6.89 -5.55 -2.07
CA SER A 74 -5.59 -5.81 -2.68
C SER A 74 -5.76 -6.39 -4.09
N ILE A 75 -5.14 -5.77 -5.09
CA ILE A 75 -5.17 -6.24 -6.49
C ILE A 75 -4.04 -7.22 -6.81
N MET A 76 -3.17 -7.53 -5.84
CA MET A 76 -2.10 -8.53 -5.97
C MET A 76 -2.64 -9.91 -6.36
N HIS A 77 -3.91 -10.20 -6.08
CA HIS A 77 -4.58 -11.46 -6.42
C HIS A 77 -5.46 -11.39 -7.68
N SER A 78 -5.45 -10.25 -8.39
CA SER A 78 -6.18 -10.13 -9.66
C SER A 78 -5.44 -10.85 -10.79
N GLU A 79 -6.17 -11.23 -11.83
CA GLU A 79 -5.62 -11.96 -13.00
C GLU A 79 -4.45 -11.22 -13.66
N VAL A 80 -4.45 -9.89 -13.60
CA VAL A 80 -3.39 -9.03 -14.17
C VAL A 80 -2.02 -9.26 -13.52
N PHE A 81 -1.99 -9.68 -12.25
CA PHE A 81 -0.74 -9.95 -11.51
C PHE A 81 -0.41 -11.44 -11.37
N LYS A 82 -1.24 -12.34 -11.91
CA LYS A 82 -0.99 -13.79 -11.90
C LYS A 82 -0.15 -14.27 -13.08
N ASN A 83 -0.07 -13.49 -14.16
CA ASN A 83 0.75 -13.78 -15.34
C ASN A 83 1.77 -12.64 -15.56
N PRO A 84 2.96 -12.73 -14.93
CA PRO A 84 4.03 -11.75 -15.10
C PRO A 84 4.67 -11.80 -16.49
#